data_AF-A0A502HWK9-F1
#
_entry.id   AF-A0A502HWK9-F1
#
_cell.length_a   1.000
_cell.length_b   1.000
_cell.length_c   1.000
_cell.angle_alpha   90.00
_cell.angle_beta   90.00
_cell.angle_gamma   90.00
#
_symmetry.space_group_name_H-M   'P 1'
#
loop_
_entity.id
_entity.type
_entity.pdbx_description
1 polymer ?
#
loop_
_entity_poly.entity_id
_entity_poly.type
_entity_poly.pdbx_seq_one_letter_code
_entity_poly.pdbx_strand_id
1 'polypeptide(L)'
;MRDTYSRYGNLPPRPPALLFQIVQKFYRGAVSHYPVIELAKEQVRLAVFEWEACIETRSNDELEAEEFVRKELTTLLLEFHFYVTCWLQIDLALHRLCNHQNGAEFCRIKQRFSDDLERHLAVRHCVEDTEACVLTQMEYTQGDLSQLASDSYWFDGQRFTVDATSLNTLNELYHAIMEKRGSL
;
A
#
# COMPACT_ATOMS: atom_id res chain seq x y z
N MET A 1 18.12 -2.40 6.05
CA MET A 1 18.45 -2.75 4.64
C MET A 1 18.57 -4.28 4.47
N ARG A 2 17.51 -5.02 4.78
CA ARG A 2 17.38 -6.46 4.45
C ARG A 2 16.45 -6.56 3.24
N ASP A 3 17.03 -7.00 2.13
CA ASP A 3 16.40 -7.77 1.06
C ASP A 3 15.37 -7.17 0.09
N THR A 4 15.77 -6.13 -0.65
CA THR A 4 15.37 -6.06 -2.07
C THR A 4 15.95 -7.24 -2.89
N TYR A 5 17.03 -7.88 -2.41
CA TYR A 5 17.68 -9.04 -3.04
C TYR A 5 17.09 -10.41 -2.66
N SER A 6 16.48 -10.62 -1.48
CA SER A 6 15.84 -11.93 -1.15
C SER A 6 14.36 -12.04 -1.50
N ARG A 7 13.65 -10.93 -1.80
CA ARG A 7 12.22 -10.98 -2.19
C ARG A 7 11.92 -11.87 -3.40
N TYR A 8 12.90 -12.00 -4.32
CA TYR A 8 12.82 -12.85 -5.50
C TYR A 8 13.57 -14.19 -5.34
N GLY A 9 14.24 -14.39 -4.21
CA GLY A 9 14.98 -15.61 -3.92
C GLY A 9 14.05 -16.80 -3.72
N ASN A 10 14.42 -17.95 -4.30
CA ASN A 10 13.75 -19.25 -4.09
C ASN A 10 12.25 -19.26 -4.39
N LEU A 11 11.75 -18.36 -5.25
CA LEU A 11 10.35 -18.39 -5.65
C LEU A 11 10.07 -19.69 -6.43
N PRO A 12 9.10 -20.53 -6.00
CA PRO A 12 8.81 -21.76 -6.70
C PRO A 12 8.32 -21.46 -8.13
N PRO A 13 8.70 -22.29 -9.12
CA PRO A 13 8.24 -22.13 -10.49
C PRO A 13 6.72 -22.31 -10.54
N ARG A 14 6.06 -21.48 -11.35
CA ARG A 14 4.60 -21.56 -11.60
C ARG A 14 4.33 -21.41 -13.09
N PRO A 15 3.37 -22.14 -13.65
CA PRO A 15 3.02 -22.02 -15.06
C PRO A 15 2.44 -20.62 -15.35
N PRO A 16 2.65 -20.06 -16.56
CA PRO A 16 2.17 -18.72 -16.93
C PRO A 16 0.68 -18.51 -16.64
N ALA A 17 -0.16 -19.49 -16.95
CA ALA A 17 -1.60 -19.44 -16.69
C ALA A 17 -1.93 -19.13 -15.21
N LEU A 18 -1.20 -19.73 -14.27
CA LEU A 18 -1.38 -19.46 -12.84
C LEU A 18 -0.86 -18.08 -12.45
N LEU A 19 0.22 -17.60 -13.08
CA LEU A 19 0.76 -16.25 -12.84
C LEU A 19 -0.23 -15.17 -13.28
N PHE A 20 -0.88 -15.32 -14.45
CA PHE A 20 -1.94 -14.41 -14.88
C PHE A 20 -3.16 -14.43 -13.96
N GLN A 21 -3.53 -15.61 -13.43
CA GLN A 21 -4.59 -15.70 -12.43
C GLN A 21 -4.23 -14.97 -11.13
N ILE A 22 -2.98 -15.06 -10.68
CA ILE A 22 -2.48 -14.29 -9.53
C ILE A 22 -2.60 -12.80 -9.80
N VAL A 23 -2.08 -12.32 -10.94
CA VAL A 23 -2.17 -10.90 -11.34
C VAL A 23 -3.64 -10.45 -11.34
N GLN A 24 -4.53 -11.19 -11.98
CA GLN A 24 -5.95 -10.86 -12.04
C GLN A 24 -6.63 -10.85 -10.66
N LYS A 25 -6.31 -11.82 -9.79
CA LYS A 25 -6.86 -11.90 -8.44
C LYS A 25 -6.47 -10.68 -7.62
N PHE A 26 -5.19 -10.36 -7.56
CA PHE A 26 -4.68 -9.29 -6.71
C PHE A 26 -4.97 -7.90 -7.29
N TYR A 27 -5.04 -7.77 -8.61
CA TYR A 27 -5.59 -6.57 -9.26
C TYR A 27 -7.03 -6.30 -8.81
N ARG A 28 -7.92 -7.30 -8.94
CA ARG A 28 -9.32 -7.18 -8.50
C ARG A 28 -9.42 -6.85 -7.02
N GLY A 29 -8.59 -7.50 -6.19
CA GLY A 29 -8.48 -7.23 -4.76
C GLY A 29 -8.20 -5.76 -4.50
N ALA A 30 -7.07 -5.24 -5.01
CA ALA A 30 -6.68 -3.85 -4.82
C ALA A 30 -7.70 -2.83 -5.36
N VAL A 31 -8.28 -3.07 -6.55
CA VAL A 31 -9.32 -2.18 -7.11
C VAL A 31 -10.58 -2.17 -6.23
N SER A 32 -11.04 -3.35 -5.78
CA SER A 32 -12.23 -3.43 -4.91
C SER A 32 -12.00 -2.84 -3.52
N HIS A 33 -10.74 -2.76 -3.09
CA HIS A 33 -10.35 -2.29 -1.78
C HIS A 33 -10.09 -0.79 -1.72
N TYR A 34 -9.84 -0.15 -2.87
CA TYR A 34 -9.62 1.29 -2.94
C TYR A 34 -10.74 2.12 -2.27
N PRO A 35 -12.05 1.85 -2.50
CA PRO A 35 -13.11 2.57 -1.79
C PRO A 35 -13.08 2.36 -0.26
N VAL A 36 -12.62 1.20 0.22
CA VAL A 36 -12.49 0.92 1.66
C VAL A 36 -11.42 1.80 2.28
N ILE A 37 -10.30 1.97 1.57
CA ILE A 37 -9.23 2.90 1.98
C ILE A 37 -9.74 4.34 2.04
N GLU A 38 -10.48 4.79 1.02
CA GLU A 38 -11.04 6.15 1.00
C GLU A 38 -11.99 6.40 2.19
N LEU A 39 -12.80 5.39 2.55
CA LEU A 39 -13.63 5.44 3.75
C LEU A 39 -12.78 5.50 5.03
N ALA A 40 -11.72 4.69 5.15
CA ALA A 40 -10.84 4.72 6.31
C ALA A 40 -10.11 6.06 6.46
N LYS A 41 -9.68 6.69 5.35
CA LYS A 41 -9.12 8.05 5.37
C LYS A 41 -10.12 9.09 5.86
N GLU A 42 -11.40 8.95 5.48
CA GLU A 42 -12.46 9.82 6.02
C GLU A 42 -12.59 9.63 7.54
N GLN A 43 -12.55 8.39 8.03
CA GLN A 43 -12.60 8.14 9.48
C GLN A 43 -11.42 8.75 10.23
N VAL A 44 -10.21 8.69 9.68
CA VAL A 44 -9.05 9.38 10.26
C VAL A 44 -9.28 10.90 10.30
N ARG A 45 -9.78 11.50 9.21
CA ARG A 45 -10.10 12.94 9.17
C ARG A 45 -11.14 13.34 10.21
N LEU A 46 -12.18 12.52 10.40
CA LEU A 46 -13.20 12.74 11.42
C LEU A 46 -12.62 12.62 12.84
N ALA A 47 -11.82 11.59 13.12
CA ALA A 47 -11.19 11.42 14.42
C ALA A 47 -10.24 12.59 14.77
N VAL A 48 -9.48 13.08 13.78
CA VAL A 48 -8.61 14.26 13.96
C VAL A 48 -9.45 15.51 14.26
N PHE A 49 -10.56 15.72 13.54
CA PHE A 49 -11.46 16.84 13.79
C PHE A 49 -12.05 16.81 15.21
N GLU A 50 -12.46 15.64 15.69
CA GLU A 50 -12.96 15.47 17.06
C GLU A 50 -11.87 15.75 18.10
N TRP A 51 -10.64 15.27 17.86
CA TRP A 51 -9.48 15.57 18.70
C TRP A 51 -9.15 17.07 18.75
N GLU A 52 -9.16 17.78 17.62
CA GLU A 52 -8.96 19.23 17.57
C GLU A 52 -10.03 19.96 18.42
N ALA A 53 -11.30 19.57 18.30
CA ALA A 53 -12.39 20.15 19.09
C ALA A 53 -12.22 19.89 20.60
N CYS A 54 -11.73 18.71 21.00
CA CYS A 54 -11.41 18.39 22.39
C CYS A 54 -10.32 19.30 22.97
N ILE A 55 -9.27 19.58 22.19
CA ILE A 55 -8.17 20.47 22.59
C ILE A 55 -8.67 21.92 22.71
N GLU A 56 -9.43 22.41 21.74
CA GLU A 56 -9.95 23.78 21.75
C GLU A 56 -10.87 24.04 22.95
N THR A 57 -11.71 23.05 23.29
CA THR A 57 -12.65 23.15 24.41
C THR A 57 -12.01 22.85 25.78
N ARG A 58 -10.74 22.42 25.80
CA ARG A 58 -10.02 21.96 27.01
C ARG A 58 -10.82 20.90 27.79
N SER A 59 -11.44 19.97 27.06
CA SER A 59 -12.14 18.84 27.70
C SER A 59 -11.14 17.94 28.44
N ASN A 60 -11.59 17.27 29.49
CA ASN A 60 -10.77 16.26 30.20
C ASN A 60 -10.61 14.95 29.39
N ASP A 61 -11.24 14.86 28.21
CA ASP A 61 -11.31 13.63 27.40
C ASP A 61 -10.25 13.58 26.28
N GLU A 62 -9.20 14.42 26.35
CA GLU A 62 -8.13 14.49 25.34
C GLU A 62 -7.49 13.13 25.05
N LEU A 63 -7.26 12.32 26.10
CA LEU A 63 -6.71 10.97 25.96
C LEU A 63 -7.65 10.01 25.20
N GLU A 64 -8.97 10.16 25.39
CA GLU A 64 -9.96 9.35 24.67
C GLU A 64 -10.03 9.74 23.20
N ALA A 65 -9.95 11.04 22.90
CA ALA A 65 -9.91 11.54 21.54
C ALA A 65 -8.62 11.14 20.80
N GLU A 66 -7.47 11.17 21.47
CA GLU A 66 -6.21 10.67 20.91
C GLU A 66 -6.28 9.16 20.63
N GLU A 67 -6.84 8.37 21.56
CA GLU A 67 -7.01 6.92 21.36
C GLU A 67 -7.93 6.63 20.18
N PHE A 68 -8.96 7.45 19.96
CA PHE A 68 -9.82 7.34 18.79
C PHE A 68 -9.05 7.58 17.48
N VAL A 69 -8.18 8.61 17.43
CA VAL A 69 -7.28 8.84 16.29
C VAL A 69 -6.36 7.63 16.06
N ARG A 70 -5.75 7.09 17.12
CA ARG A 70 -4.89 5.89 17.04
C ARG A 70 -5.65 4.70 16.45
N LYS A 71 -6.89 4.46 16.88
CA LYS A 71 -7.74 3.38 16.39
C LYS A 71 -8.07 3.52 14.90
N GLU A 72 -8.46 4.70 14.45
CA GLU A 72 -8.81 4.92 13.05
C GLU A 72 -7.57 4.89 12.15
N LEU A 73 -6.44 5.43 12.62
CA LEU A 73 -5.15 5.32 11.92
C LEU A 73 -4.70 3.85 11.80
N THR A 74 -4.87 3.05 12.86
CA THR A 74 -4.59 1.62 12.82
C THR A 74 -5.39 0.93 11.73
N THR A 75 -6.70 1.21 11.67
CA THR A 75 -7.58 0.68 10.62
C THR A 75 -7.07 1.05 9.23
N LEU A 76 -6.77 2.33 8.99
CA LEU A 76 -6.24 2.77 7.70
C LEU A 76 -4.95 2.05 7.31
N LEU A 77 -4.00 1.90 8.25
CA LEU A 77 -2.72 1.26 7.97
C LEU A 77 -2.87 -0.25 7.70
N LEU A 78 -3.85 -0.93 8.30
CA LEU A 78 -4.22 -2.30 7.92
C LEU A 78 -4.73 -2.36 6.47
N GLU A 79 -5.54 -1.39 6.05
CA GLU A 79 -6.02 -1.35 4.67
C GLU A 79 -4.91 -1.03 3.67
N PHE A 80 -3.96 -0.16 4.05
CA PHE A 80 -2.74 0.04 3.28
C PHE A 80 -1.93 -1.25 3.16
N HIS A 81 -1.74 -1.99 4.26
CA HIS A 81 -1.03 -3.27 4.27
C HIS A 81 -1.66 -4.27 3.29
N PHE A 82 -2.99 -4.39 3.25
CA PHE A 82 -3.67 -5.23 2.27
C PHE A 82 -3.39 -4.76 0.83
N TYR A 83 -3.52 -3.46 0.57
CA TYR A 83 -3.34 -2.90 -0.77
C TYR A 83 -1.91 -3.08 -1.30
N VAL A 84 -0.89 -2.73 -0.51
CA VAL A 84 0.52 -2.92 -0.90
C VAL A 84 0.90 -4.40 -0.97
N THR A 85 0.22 -5.28 -0.25
CA THR A 85 0.37 -6.74 -0.41
C THR A 85 -0.15 -7.20 -1.77
N CYS A 86 -1.25 -6.63 -2.28
CA CYS A 86 -1.70 -6.91 -3.65
C CYS A 86 -0.65 -6.51 -4.69
N TRP A 87 -0.02 -5.34 -4.53
CA TRP A 87 1.11 -4.90 -5.36
C TRP A 87 2.28 -5.88 -5.32
N LEU A 88 2.67 -6.36 -4.13
CA LEU A 88 3.72 -7.39 -4.01
C LEU A 88 3.38 -8.66 -4.79
N GLN A 89 2.14 -9.15 -4.69
CA GLN A 89 1.78 -10.40 -5.35
C GLN A 89 1.78 -10.26 -6.88
N ILE A 90 1.41 -9.08 -7.39
CA ILE A 90 1.53 -8.74 -8.83
C ILE A 90 3.01 -8.69 -9.22
N ASP A 91 3.85 -8.01 -8.45
CA ASP A 91 5.28 -7.90 -8.69
C ASP A 91 5.98 -9.28 -8.73
N LEU A 92 5.69 -10.15 -7.76
CA LEU A 92 6.26 -11.50 -7.70
C LEU A 92 5.75 -12.38 -8.86
N ALA A 93 4.51 -12.17 -9.32
CA ALA A 93 4.01 -12.86 -10.50
C ALA A 93 4.70 -12.36 -11.77
N LEU A 94 4.86 -11.05 -11.89
CA LEU A 94 5.52 -10.40 -13.01
C LEU A 94 7.00 -10.78 -13.11
N HIS A 95 7.72 -10.82 -11.99
CA HIS A 95 9.09 -11.30 -11.93
C HIS A 95 9.21 -12.76 -12.41
N ARG A 96 8.28 -13.63 -12.05
CA ARG A 96 8.27 -15.02 -12.57
C ARG A 96 7.97 -15.06 -14.07
N LEU A 97 7.06 -14.22 -14.58
CA LEU A 97 6.79 -14.08 -16.01
C LEU A 97 8.03 -13.61 -16.78
N CYS A 98 8.83 -12.71 -16.22
CA CYS A 98 10.11 -12.27 -16.78
C CYS A 98 11.08 -13.44 -17.01
N ASN A 99 11.08 -14.41 -16.09
CA ASN A 99 12.01 -15.54 -16.09
C ASN A 99 11.50 -16.75 -16.91
N HIS A 100 10.31 -16.67 -17.55
CA HIS A 100 9.82 -17.69 -18.46
C HIS A 100 10.47 -17.61 -19.84
N GLN A 101 10.39 -18.70 -20.61
CA GLN A 101 10.79 -18.68 -22.02
C GLN A 101 9.92 -17.66 -22.77
N ASN A 102 10.54 -16.73 -23.49
CA ASN A 102 9.90 -15.55 -24.11
C ASN A 102 9.37 -14.48 -23.13
N GLY A 103 9.88 -14.46 -21.89
CA GLY A 103 9.51 -13.49 -20.85
C GLY A 103 9.97 -12.04 -21.07
N ALA A 104 10.68 -11.74 -22.16
CA ALA A 104 11.35 -10.45 -22.37
C ALA A 104 10.39 -9.24 -22.37
N GLU A 105 9.17 -9.39 -22.92
CA GLU A 105 8.17 -8.33 -22.87
C GLU A 105 7.71 -8.02 -21.43
N PHE A 106 7.60 -9.05 -20.57
CA PHE A 106 7.27 -8.87 -19.16
C PHE A 106 8.40 -8.19 -18.39
N CYS A 107 9.66 -8.45 -18.75
CA CYS A 107 10.81 -7.70 -18.21
C CYS A 107 10.68 -6.20 -18.51
N ARG A 108 10.32 -5.85 -19.75
CA ARG A 108 10.13 -4.45 -20.15
C ARG A 108 8.97 -3.79 -19.41
N ILE A 109 7.86 -4.50 -19.24
CA ILE A 109 6.73 -4.02 -18.43
C ILE A 109 7.20 -3.78 -17.00
N LYS A 110 7.87 -4.73 -16.37
CA LYS A 110 8.39 -4.58 -15.00
C LYS A 110 9.32 -3.38 -14.87
N GLN A 111 10.20 -3.17 -15.86
CA GLN A 111 11.12 -2.03 -15.86
C GLN A 111 10.37 -0.70 -16.02
N ARG A 112 9.37 -0.64 -16.91
CA ARG A 112 8.54 0.56 -17.13
C ARG A 112 7.83 1.01 -15.84
N PHE A 113 7.33 0.08 -15.03
CA PHE A 113 6.60 0.38 -13.79
C PHE A 113 7.47 0.25 -12.53
N SER A 114 8.80 0.24 -12.68
CA SER A 114 9.71 -0.07 -11.57
C SER A 114 9.59 0.93 -10.41
N ASP A 115 9.55 2.23 -10.71
CA ASP A 115 9.42 3.27 -9.68
C ASP A 115 8.10 3.17 -8.91
N ASP A 116 6.99 2.90 -9.60
CA ASP A 116 5.68 2.71 -8.98
C ASP A 116 5.63 1.44 -8.12
N LEU A 117 6.22 0.35 -8.60
CA LEU A 117 6.35 -0.90 -7.84
C LEU A 117 7.16 -0.62 -6.56
N GLU A 118 8.34 -0.01 -6.66
CA GLU A 118 9.18 0.25 -5.49
C GLU A 118 8.53 1.22 -4.50
N ARG A 119 7.83 2.26 -4.97
CA ARG A 119 7.09 3.19 -4.10
C ARG A 119 6.11 2.44 -3.18
N HIS A 120 5.32 1.52 -3.72
CA HIS A 120 4.36 0.74 -2.93
C HIS A 120 5.05 -0.33 -2.06
N LEU A 121 6.07 -0.99 -2.59
CA LEU A 121 6.77 -2.07 -1.90
C LEU A 121 7.65 -1.58 -0.73
N ALA A 122 8.18 -0.36 -0.82
CA ALA A 122 8.93 0.26 0.28
C ALA A 122 8.05 0.46 1.52
N VAL A 123 6.76 0.76 1.34
CA VAL A 123 5.80 0.91 2.45
C VAL A 123 5.43 -0.43 3.05
N ARG A 124 5.35 -1.50 2.24
CA ARG A 124 4.94 -2.83 2.71
C ARG A 124 5.71 -3.29 3.95
N HIS A 125 7.03 -3.11 3.97
CA HIS A 125 7.84 -3.53 5.13
C HIS A 125 7.50 -2.72 6.39
N CYS A 126 7.17 -1.43 6.24
CA CYS A 126 6.81 -0.56 7.35
C CYS A 126 5.47 -0.97 7.97
N VAL A 127 4.52 -1.44 7.17
CA VAL A 127 3.17 -1.80 7.62
C VAL A 127 3.01 -3.29 7.98
N GLU A 128 4.08 -4.09 7.92
CA GLU A 128 4.08 -5.49 8.41
C GLU A 128 3.83 -5.55 9.93
N ASP A 129 4.35 -4.59 10.69
CA ASP A 129 4.03 -4.35 12.10
C ASP A 129 3.21 -3.06 12.20
N THR A 130 1.89 -3.20 12.05
CA THR A 130 0.98 -2.06 11.99
C THR A 130 0.98 -1.25 13.29
N GLU A 131 1.09 -1.91 14.45
CA GLU A 131 1.12 -1.22 15.75
C GLU A 131 2.37 -0.34 15.88
N ALA A 132 3.55 -0.88 15.57
CA ALA A 132 4.79 -0.10 15.57
C ALA A 132 4.74 1.05 14.55
N CYS A 133 4.09 0.84 13.41
CA CYS A 133 3.92 1.88 12.40
C CYS A 133 3.01 3.02 12.89
N VAL A 134 1.90 2.72 13.58
CA VAL A 134 1.03 3.73 14.21
C VAL A 134 1.82 4.53 15.24
N LEU A 135 2.60 3.86 16.11
CA LEU A 135 3.43 4.56 17.10
C LEU A 135 4.42 5.52 16.42
N THR A 136 5.06 5.07 15.35
CA THR A 136 5.99 5.91 14.58
C THR A 136 5.29 7.13 13.98
N GLN A 137 4.05 7.00 13.49
CA GLN A 137 3.27 8.15 13.01
C GLN A 137 2.98 9.13 14.14
N MET A 138 2.54 8.64 15.29
CA MET A 138 2.20 9.48 16.45
C MET A 138 3.43 10.20 17.02
N GLU A 139 4.61 9.58 16.96
CA GLU A 139 5.88 10.22 17.31
C GLU A 139 6.26 11.30 16.29
N TYR A 140 6.08 11.00 15.00
CA TYR A 140 6.40 11.92 13.92
C TYR A 140 5.56 13.20 13.95
N THR A 141 4.29 13.10 14.35
CA THR A 141 3.39 14.26 14.49
C THR A 141 3.75 15.16 15.67
N GLN A 142 4.60 14.72 16.60
CA GLN A 142 5.03 15.49 17.79
C GLN A 142 3.85 16.07 18.61
N GLY A 143 2.74 15.34 18.67
CA GLY A 143 1.51 15.78 19.35
C GLY A 143 0.59 16.66 18.51
N ASP A 144 0.98 17.06 17.29
CA ASP A 144 0.11 17.75 16.34
C ASP A 144 -0.52 16.77 15.35
N LEU A 145 -1.66 16.18 15.75
CA LEU A 145 -2.34 15.15 14.95
C LEU A 145 -3.05 15.72 13.71
N SER A 146 -3.16 17.05 13.57
CA SER A 146 -3.78 17.70 12.41
C SER A 146 -3.15 17.26 11.08
N GLN A 147 -1.85 16.94 11.10
CA GLN A 147 -1.12 16.46 9.92
C GLN A 147 -1.67 15.14 9.36
N LEU A 148 -2.31 14.30 10.19
CA LEU A 148 -2.89 13.02 9.74
C LEU A 148 -4.09 13.24 8.83
N ALA A 149 -4.78 14.38 8.93
CA ALA A 149 -5.90 14.72 8.05
C ALA A 149 -5.47 15.09 6.61
N SER A 150 -4.17 15.31 6.38
CA SER A 150 -3.63 15.71 5.06
C SER A 150 -3.51 14.56 4.05
N ASP A 151 -3.88 13.33 4.42
CA ASP A 151 -3.73 12.14 3.59
C ASP A 151 -2.28 11.92 3.11
N SER A 152 -1.31 12.15 4.01
CA SER A 152 0.12 12.01 3.72
C SER A 152 0.84 11.40 4.92
N TYR A 153 1.03 10.08 4.89
CA TYR A 153 1.52 9.32 6.04
C TYR A 153 3.02 9.03 5.92
N TRP A 154 3.74 9.08 7.03
CA TRP A 154 5.20 8.89 7.07
C TRP A 154 5.60 7.42 7.22
N PHE A 155 6.43 6.90 6.34
CA PHE A 155 6.96 5.54 6.41
C PHE A 155 8.46 5.57 6.12
N ASP A 156 9.29 5.27 7.12
CA ASP A 156 10.75 5.11 7.01
C ASP A 156 11.43 6.06 5.99
N GLY A 157 11.29 7.38 6.19
CA GLY A 157 11.96 8.38 5.35
C GLY A 157 11.15 8.92 4.16
N GLN A 158 9.96 8.41 3.90
CA GLN A 158 9.11 8.86 2.79
C GLN A 158 7.65 9.10 3.19
N ARG A 159 6.98 9.99 2.45
CA ARG A 159 5.53 10.19 2.55
C ARG A 159 4.81 9.29 1.56
N PHE A 160 3.70 8.70 1.98
CA PHE A 160 2.89 7.83 1.14
C PHE A 160 1.41 7.96 1.47
N THR A 161 0.61 7.78 0.43
CA THR A 161 -0.81 7.45 0.50
C THR A 161 -1.18 6.64 -0.74
N VAL A 162 -2.31 5.94 -0.65
CA VAL A 162 -2.97 5.28 -1.78
C VAL A 162 -4.00 6.25 -2.36
N ASP A 163 -3.71 6.87 -3.49
CA ASP A 163 -4.56 7.88 -4.15
C ASP A 163 -5.08 7.41 -5.51
N ALA A 164 -5.82 8.27 -6.22
CA ALA A 164 -6.32 7.98 -7.56
C ALA A 164 -5.18 7.68 -8.56
N THR A 165 -4.01 8.30 -8.38
CA THR A 165 -2.82 7.99 -9.17
C THR A 165 -2.40 6.54 -8.98
N SER A 166 -2.35 6.07 -7.72
CA SER A 166 -2.03 4.69 -7.37
C SER A 166 -2.97 3.69 -8.06
N LEU A 167 -4.28 3.98 -8.07
CA LEU A 167 -5.27 3.16 -8.76
C LEU A 167 -5.10 3.18 -10.29
N ASN A 168 -4.85 4.35 -10.87
CA ASN A 168 -4.66 4.49 -12.31
C ASN A 168 -3.41 3.74 -12.78
N THR A 169 -2.28 3.88 -12.09
CA THR A 169 -1.06 3.15 -12.38
C THR A 169 -1.26 1.64 -12.27
N LEU A 170 -2.00 1.18 -11.25
CA LEU A 170 -2.35 -0.24 -11.11
C LEU A 170 -3.16 -0.75 -12.31
N ASN A 171 -4.14 0.02 -12.79
CA ASN A 171 -4.92 -0.31 -13.98
C ASN A 171 -4.02 -0.41 -15.22
N GLU A 172 -3.13 0.55 -15.44
CA GLU A 172 -2.19 0.54 -16.56
C GLU A 172 -1.24 -0.66 -16.52
N LEU A 173 -0.68 -0.97 -15.35
CA LEU A 173 0.18 -2.14 -15.14
C LEU A 173 -0.58 -3.43 -15.46
N TYR A 174 -1.80 -3.58 -14.91
CA TYR A 174 -2.64 -4.75 -15.17
C TYR A 174 -2.91 -4.95 -16.66
N HIS A 175 -3.34 -3.88 -17.35
CA HIS A 175 -3.63 -3.96 -18.79
C HIS A 175 -2.38 -4.30 -19.60
N ALA A 176 -1.24 -3.67 -19.30
CA ALA A 176 0.04 -3.97 -19.96
C ALA A 176 0.43 -5.45 -19.82
N ILE A 177 0.26 -6.05 -18.64
CA ILE A 177 0.52 -7.48 -18.42
C ILE A 177 -0.45 -8.36 -19.21
N MET A 178 -1.75 -8.06 -19.12
CA MET A 178 -2.80 -8.91 -19.68
C MET A 178 -2.84 -8.88 -21.22
N GLU A 179 -2.47 -7.77 -21.85
CA GLU A 179 -2.31 -7.67 -23.31
C GLU A 179 -1.27 -8.64 -23.86
N LYS A 180 -0.25 -8.99 -23.07
CA LYS A 180 0.82 -9.92 -23.45
C LYS A 180 0.54 -11.37 -23.08
N ARG A 181 -0.64 -11.69 -22.55
CA ARG A 181 -1.00 -13.04 -22.13
C ARG A 181 -0.85 -14.10 -23.24
N GLY A 182 -1.09 -13.73 -24.49
CA GLY A 182 -0.95 -14.62 -25.65
C GLY A 182 0.49 -14.76 -26.18
N SER A 183 1.46 -14.10 -25.56
CA SER A 183 2.86 -14.09 -25.98
C SER A 183 3.73 -15.16 -25.27
N LEU A 184 3.13 -15.99 -24.41
CA LEU A 184 3.77 -17.12 -23.71
C LEU A 184 3.17 -18.46 -24.10
#